data_AF-A0A674D8T9-F1
#
_entry.id   AF-A0A674D8T9-F1
#
_cell.length_a   1.000
_cell.length_b   1.000
_cell.length_c   1.000
_cell.angle_alpha   90.00
_cell.angle_beta   90.00
_cell.angle_gamma   90.00
#
_symmetry.space_group_name_H-M   'P 1'
#
loop_
_entity.id
_entity.type
_entity.pdbx_description
1 polymer ?
#
loop_
_entity_poly.entity_id
_entity_poly.type
_entity_poly.pdbx_seq_one_letter_code
_entity_poly.pdbx_strand_id
1 'polypeptide(L)'
;MSRGNSGEMMAAVRPKRRRLCVCGVGIVTNTWLVHLDVTAIHKFPADVFSPEQRRKGAALLHVVCAVYMFYALAIVCDVCFVPSLEKISENLQLSEDVARAKFMAAGSSAPELFTSLIGVFITKGDLGVGTIVGSAVFNILFIIGICGIFAGQPISLSWWPLLRDSLYYILSILMLMLIDSLDSNQGL
;
A
#
# COMPACT_ATOMS: atom_id res chain seq x y z
N MET A 1 -46.43 -5.76 40.97
CA MET A 1 -45.35 -5.45 41.94
C MET A 1 -44.24 -6.46 41.64
N SER A 2 -43.05 -6.17 41.12
CA SER A 2 -42.25 -4.95 40.96
C SER A 2 -41.28 -5.08 39.76
N ARG A 3 -40.72 -3.94 39.34
CA ARG A 3 -39.62 -3.62 38.39
C ARG A 3 -38.51 -4.70 38.30
N GLY A 4 -37.85 -5.02 37.19
CA GLY A 4 -37.20 -4.19 36.15
C GLY A 4 -35.69 -4.03 36.46
N ASN A 5 -34.77 -4.64 35.69
CA ASN A 5 -33.52 -3.98 35.24
C ASN A 5 -32.72 -4.79 34.19
N SER A 6 -32.06 -4.03 33.32
CA SER A 6 -31.09 -4.39 32.29
C SER A 6 -29.67 -4.56 32.89
N GLY A 7 -28.79 -5.32 32.24
CA GLY A 7 -27.33 -5.18 32.39
C GLY A 7 -26.54 -6.44 32.76
N GLU A 8 -25.63 -6.81 31.85
CA GLU A 8 -24.32 -7.49 32.07
C GLU A 8 -24.37 -8.95 32.61
N MET A 9 -23.67 -9.94 32.07
CA MET A 9 -22.25 -10.01 31.71
C MET A 9 -22.07 -11.13 30.66
N MET A 10 -21.65 -10.73 29.46
CA MET A 10 -21.06 -11.64 28.47
C MET A 10 -19.78 -12.25 29.06
N ALA A 11 -19.74 -13.57 29.11
CA ALA A 11 -18.64 -14.35 29.66
C ALA A 11 -17.30 -14.03 28.97
N ALA A 12 -16.35 -13.52 29.76
CA ALA A 12 -14.98 -13.31 29.35
C ALA A 12 -14.29 -14.64 29.03
N VAL A 13 -14.12 -14.94 27.74
CA VAL A 13 -13.23 -16.00 27.26
C VAL A 13 -11.79 -15.49 27.42
N ARG A 14 -11.12 -15.83 28.52
CA ARG A 14 -9.67 -15.62 28.67
C ARG A 14 -8.92 -16.71 27.90
N PRO A 15 -8.12 -16.40 26.85
CA PRO A 15 -7.27 -17.40 26.22
C PRO A 15 -6.06 -17.69 27.10
N LYS A 16 -5.86 -18.98 27.36
CA LYS A 16 -4.85 -19.57 28.23
C LYS A 16 -3.46 -19.41 27.61
N ARG A 17 -2.66 -18.49 28.14
CA ARG A 17 -1.25 -18.25 27.79
C ARG A 17 -0.41 -19.48 28.14
N ARG A 18 -0.23 -20.42 27.19
CA ARG A 18 0.79 -21.48 27.36
C ARG A 18 2.14 -20.93 26.95
N ARG A 19 3.04 -20.81 27.94
CA ARG A 19 4.48 -20.62 27.73
C ARG A 19 5.00 -21.81 26.93
N LEU A 20 5.57 -21.57 25.76
CA LEU A 20 6.45 -22.53 25.11
C LEU A 20 7.87 -21.95 25.20
N CYS A 21 8.68 -22.59 26.04
CA CYS A 21 10.09 -22.33 26.18
C CYS A 21 10.79 -22.91 24.94
N VAL A 22 11.46 -22.09 24.14
CA VAL A 22 12.41 -22.58 23.13
C VAL A 22 13.71 -21.82 23.30
N CYS A 23 14.68 -22.48 23.93
CA CYS A 23 16.07 -22.07 24.01
C CYS A 23 16.71 -22.11 22.62
N GLY A 24 17.46 -21.06 22.27
CA GLY A 24 18.73 -21.19 21.55
C GLY A 24 18.73 -21.01 20.03
N VAL A 25 19.05 -19.78 19.61
CA VAL A 25 19.68 -19.37 18.33
C VAL A 25 18.80 -19.36 17.07
N GLY A 26 18.43 -18.13 16.65
CA GLY A 26 17.81 -17.86 15.35
C GLY A 26 16.91 -16.62 15.33
N ILE A 27 17.43 -15.50 15.80
CA ILE A 27 16.77 -14.19 15.86
C ILE A 27 16.38 -13.77 14.43
N VAL A 28 15.11 -13.36 14.22
CA VAL A 28 14.53 -12.52 13.11
C VAL A 28 13.33 -13.09 12.33
N THR A 29 13.04 -14.39 12.22
CA THR A 29 12.10 -14.82 11.14
C THR A 29 10.65 -15.18 11.49
N ASN A 30 10.23 -15.37 12.75
CA ASN A 30 8.92 -16.03 13.01
C ASN A 30 7.87 -15.26 13.84
N THR A 31 8.06 -13.97 14.12
CA THR A 31 7.03 -13.18 14.86
C THR A 31 6.37 -12.09 14.01
N TRP A 32 6.99 -11.68 12.90
CA TRP A 32 6.52 -10.54 12.10
C TRP A 32 5.45 -10.86 11.05
N LEU A 33 5.18 -12.14 10.76
CA LEU A 33 4.30 -12.52 9.65
C LEU A 33 2.86 -12.90 10.05
N VAL A 34 2.54 -13.02 11.34
CA VAL A 34 1.21 -13.49 11.79
C VAL A 34 0.48 -12.49 12.71
N HIS A 35 1.14 -11.42 13.17
CA HIS A 35 0.52 -10.43 14.06
C HIS A 35 0.09 -9.12 13.38
N LEU A 36 0.25 -9.02 12.06
CA LEU A 36 -0.03 -7.82 11.29
C LEU A 36 -1.25 -8.02 10.38
N ASP A 37 -2.45 -8.21 10.93
CA ASP A 37 -3.67 -8.04 10.11
C ASP A 37 -5.00 -7.90 10.87
N VAL A 38 -5.24 -8.68 11.94
CA VAL A 38 -6.61 -8.79 12.51
C VAL A 38 -7.14 -7.48 13.11
N THR A 39 -6.29 -6.66 13.75
CA THR A 39 -6.65 -5.34 14.28
C THR A 39 -6.71 -4.25 13.20
N ALA A 40 -6.09 -4.47 12.04
CA ALA A 40 -6.10 -3.54 10.91
C ALA A 40 -7.41 -3.60 10.13
N ILE A 41 -7.91 -4.83 9.90
CA ILE A 41 -9.16 -5.08 9.16
C ILE A 41 -10.35 -4.36 9.83
N HIS A 42 -10.35 -4.22 11.15
CA HIS A 42 -11.41 -3.52 11.90
C HIS A 42 -11.40 -1.98 11.78
N LYS A 43 -10.34 -1.37 11.23
CA LYS A 43 -10.24 0.08 11.00
C LYS A 43 -10.75 0.52 9.64
N PHE A 44 -10.98 -0.41 8.71
CA PHE A 44 -11.57 -0.10 7.42
C PHE A 44 -13.08 0.11 7.56
N PRO A 45 -13.67 1.07 6.82
CA PRO A 45 -15.11 1.28 6.82
C PRO A 45 -15.84 -0.02 6.47
N ALA A 46 -17.01 -0.23 7.09
CA ALA A 46 -17.79 -1.45 6.89
C ALA A 46 -18.06 -1.68 5.39
N ASP A 47 -17.67 -2.85 4.90
CA ASP A 47 -17.94 -3.28 3.53
C ASP A 47 -19.45 -3.20 3.25
N VAL A 48 -19.80 -2.67 2.08
CA VAL A 48 -21.20 -2.55 1.61
C VAL A 48 -21.87 -3.94 1.44
N PHE A 49 -21.09 -5.03 1.45
CA PHE A 49 -21.57 -6.41 1.25
C PHE A 49 -21.30 -7.31 2.47
N SER A 50 -22.32 -8.07 2.88
CA SER A 50 -22.18 -9.07 3.95
C SER A 50 -21.26 -10.25 3.52
N PRO A 51 -20.56 -10.90 4.47
CA PRO A 51 -19.73 -12.07 4.21
C PRO A 51 -20.49 -13.24 3.57
N GLU A 52 -21.81 -13.38 3.79
CA GLU A 52 -22.65 -14.36 3.09
C GLU A 52 -22.84 -14.05 1.60
N GLN A 53 -22.87 -12.77 1.20
CA GLN A 53 -22.99 -12.37 -0.21
C GLN A 53 -21.68 -12.52 -0.97
N ARG A 54 -20.52 -12.28 -0.31
CA ARG A 54 -19.19 -12.57 -0.87
C ARG A 54 -19.01 -14.04 -1.22
N ARG A 55 -19.50 -14.95 -0.36
CA ARG A 55 -19.41 -16.42 -0.56
C ARG A 55 -20.33 -16.96 -1.66
N LYS A 56 -21.37 -16.20 -2.05
CA LYS A 56 -22.32 -16.55 -3.13
C LYS A 56 -21.95 -15.98 -4.52
N GLY A 57 -20.78 -15.34 -4.65
CA GLY A 57 -20.27 -14.86 -5.94
C GLY A 57 -20.00 -13.36 -6.03
N ALA A 58 -20.30 -12.57 -4.99
CA ALA A 58 -20.00 -11.13 -5.02
C ALA A 58 -18.48 -10.83 -5.04
N ALA A 59 -17.64 -11.78 -4.63
CA ALA A 59 -16.19 -11.67 -4.82
C ALA A 59 -15.79 -11.59 -6.30
N LEU A 60 -16.46 -12.35 -7.18
CA LEU A 60 -16.20 -12.32 -8.62
C LEU A 60 -16.59 -10.96 -9.21
N LEU A 61 -17.70 -10.38 -8.76
CA LEU A 61 -18.14 -9.04 -9.18
C LEU A 61 -17.09 -7.98 -8.81
N HIS A 62 -16.51 -8.03 -7.61
CA HIS A 62 -15.44 -7.11 -7.21
C HIS A 62 -14.19 -7.25 -8.10
N VAL A 63 -13.79 -8.48 -8.45
CA VAL A 63 -12.65 -8.72 -9.33
C VAL A 63 -12.94 -8.17 -10.73
N VAL A 64 -14.12 -8.43 -11.28
CA VAL A 64 -14.52 -7.92 -12.61
C VAL A 64 -14.56 -6.38 -12.61
N CYS A 65 -15.14 -5.76 -11.59
CA CYS A 65 -15.14 -4.31 -11.44
C CYS A 65 -13.72 -3.75 -11.34
N ALA A 66 -12.82 -4.38 -10.57
CA ALA A 66 -11.44 -3.94 -10.43
C ALA A 66 -10.69 -4.03 -11.77
N VAL A 67 -10.84 -5.12 -12.51
CA VAL A 67 -10.23 -5.30 -13.84
C VAL A 67 -10.79 -4.27 -14.82
N TYR A 68 -12.09 -4.03 -14.82
CA TYR A 68 -12.74 -3.03 -15.68
C TYR A 68 -12.21 -1.62 -15.39
N MET A 69 -12.10 -1.23 -14.11
CA MET A 69 -11.58 0.08 -13.71
C MET A 69 -10.10 0.23 -14.08
N PHE A 70 -9.30 -0.83 -13.91
CA PHE A 70 -7.90 -0.82 -14.32
C PHE A 70 -7.75 -0.65 -15.84
N TYR A 71 -8.55 -1.38 -16.62
CA TYR A 71 -8.55 -1.28 -18.08
C TYR A 71 -9.02 0.11 -18.56
N ALA A 72 -10.06 0.66 -17.94
CA ALA A 72 -10.55 2.01 -18.25
C ALA A 72 -9.47 3.07 -17.95
N LEU A 73 -8.77 2.97 -16.82
CA LEU A 73 -7.67 3.86 -16.49
C LEU A 73 -6.54 3.76 -17.51
N ALA A 74 -6.16 2.55 -17.93
CA ALA A 74 -5.14 2.34 -18.94
C ALA A 74 -5.51 3.02 -20.28
N ILE A 75 -6.76 2.91 -20.72
CA ILE A 75 -7.24 3.60 -21.93
C ILE A 75 -7.18 5.12 -21.77
N VAL A 76 -7.62 5.65 -20.62
CA VAL A 76 -7.58 7.10 -20.36
C VAL A 76 -6.14 7.60 -20.33
N CYS A 77 -5.21 6.83 -19.77
CA CYS A 77 -3.79 7.17 -19.77
C CYS A 77 -3.20 7.23 -21.19
N ASP A 78 -3.54 6.27 -22.05
CA ASP A 78 -3.00 6.22 -23.41
C ASP A 78 -3.65 7.26 -24.34
N VAL A 79 -4.99 7.33 -24.34
CA VAL A 79 -5.76 8.12 -25.31
C VAL A 79 -5.95 9.58 -24.89
N CYS A 80 -6.06 9.86 -23.59
CA CYS A 80 -6.33 11.22 -23.10
C CYS A 80 -5.09 11.86 -22.47
N PHE A 81 -4.39 11.14 -21.59
CA PHE A 81 -3.31 11.73 -20.80
C PHE A 81 -2.07 12.03 -21.65
N VAL A 82 -1.54 11.06 -22.41
CA VAL A 82 -0.33 11.29 -23.24
C VAL A 82 -0.50 12.44 -24.25
N PRO A 83 -1.58 12.53 -25.06
CA PRO A 83 -1.76 13.64 -26.00
C PRO A 83 -1.98 14.99 -25.30
N SER A 84 -2.55 14.99 -24.09
CA SER A 84 -2.68 16.21 -23.29
C SER A 84 -1.31 16.75 -22.87
N LEU A 85 -0.36 15.86 -22.55
CA LEU A 85 1.01 16.26 -22.21
C LEU A 85 1.75 16.88 -23.41
N GLU A 86 1.52 16.35 -24.62
CA GLU A 86 2.09 16.89 -25.86
C GLU A 86 1.64 18.34 -26.07
N LYS A 87 0.33 18.60 -26.00
CA LYS A 87 -0.22 19.96 -26.11
C LYS A 87 0.27 20.92 -25.03
N ILE A 88 0.46 20.43 -23.81
CA ILE A 88 1.03 21.25 -22.71
C ILE A 88 2.49 21.58 -23.01
N SER A 89 3.28 20.63 -23.53
CA SER A 89 4.66 20.86 -23.89
C SER A 89 4.82 21.88 -25.02
N GLU A 90 3.98 21.79 -26.06
CA GLU A 90 3.92 22.74 -27.17
C GLU A 90 3.66 24.17 -26.66
N ASN A 91 2.69 24.35 -25.77
CA ASN A 91 2.34 25.64 -25.20
C ASN A 91 3.44 26.22 -24.29
N LEU A 92 4.19 25.36 -23.59
CA LEU A 92 5.26 25.77 -22.68
C LEU A 92 6.62 26.01 -23.37
N GLN A 93 6.71 25.81 -24.70
CA GLN A 93 7.96 25.91 -25.47
C GLN A 93 9.09 25.05 -24.90
N LEU A 94 8.74 23.92 -24.27
CA LEU A 94 9.71 22.96 -23.75
C LEU A 94 9.97 21.87 -24.78
N SER A 95 11.17 21.27 -24.71
CA SER A 95 11.44 20.04 -25.44
C SER A 95 10.43 18.97 -25.04
N GLU A 96 9.69 18.47 -26.02
CA GLU A 96 8.60 17.51 -25.83
C GLU A 96 9.03 16.28 -25.03
N ASP A 97 10.22 15.75 -25.30
CA ASP A 97 10.73 14.57 -24.59
C ASP A 97 10.99 14.84 -23.11
N VAL A 98 11.52 16.01 -22.78
CA VAL A 98 11.87 16.39 -21.41
C VAL A 98 10.63 16.75 -20.60
N ALA A 99 9.66 17.43 -21.21
CA ALA A 99 8.38 17.74 -20.57
C ALA A 99 7.54 16.49 -20.38
N ARG A 100 7.42 15.66 -21.42
CA ARG A 100 6.71 14.37 -21.39
C ARG A 100 7.28 13.46 -20.31
N ALA A 101 8.61 13.30 -20.23
CA ALA A 101 9.24 12.47 -19.19
C ALA A 101 8.89 12.95 -17.77
N LYS A 102 8.96 14.26 -17.51
CA LYS A 102 8.63 14.83 -16.18
C LYS A 102 7.15 14.70 -15.83
N PHE A 103 6.25 15.02 -16.76
CA PHE A 103 4.82 14.98 -16.51
C PHE A 103 4.27 13.54 -16.45
N MET A 104 4.82 12.61 -17.24
CA MET A 104 4.48 11.19 -17.11
C MET A 104 4.92 10.64 -15.76
N ALA A 105 6.13 10.97 -15.30
CA ALA A 105 6.60 10.60 -13.96
C ALA A 105 5.71 11.18 -12.85
N ALA A 106 5.31 12.46 -12.97
CA ALA A 106 4.41 13.10 -12.03
C ALA A 106 2.98 12.50 -12.06
N GLY A 107 2.43 12.26 -13.26
CA GLY A 107 1.09 11.70 -13.43
C GLY A 107 0.98 10.26 -12.93
N SER A 108 2.03 9.46 -13.12
CA SER A 108 2.14 8.11 -12.57
C SER A 108 2.40 8.06 -11.07
N SER A 109 2.56 9.20 -10.38
CA SER A 109 2.70 9.24 -8.92
C SER A 109 1.48 9.85 -8.22
N ALA A 110 0.58 10.47 -8.98
CA ALA A 110 -0.59 11.15 -8.44
C ALA A 110 -1.66 10.20 -7.88
N PRO A 111 -2.00 9.07 -8.54
CA PRO A 111 -2.89 8.06 -7.97
C PRO A 111 -2.36 7.49 -6.65
N GLU A 112 -1.06 7.21 -6.58
CA GLU A 112 -0.35 6.65 -5.43
C GLU A 112 -0.32 7.64 -4.27
N LEU A 113 -0.10 8.92 -4.57
CA LEU A 113 -0.19 9.99 -3.58
C LEU A 113 -1.62 10.05 -3.01
N PHE A 114 -2.64 9.94 -3.86
CA PHE A 114 -4.03 10.01 -3.44
C PHE A 114 -4.45 8.79 -2.60
N THR A 115 -4.07 7.58 -3.00
CA THR A 115 -4.35 6.36 -2.23
C THR A 115 -3.61 6.37 -0.89
N SER A 116 -2.35 6.83 -0.87
CA SER A 116 -1.56 7.00 0.36
C SER A 116 -2.18 8.03 1.30
N LEU A 117 -2.62 9.16 0.76
CA LEU A 117 -3.27 10.23 1.53
C LEU A 117 -4.56 9.73 2.19
N ILE A 118 -5.41 9.03 1.44
CA ILE A 118 -6.63 8.41 1.96
C ILE A 118 -6.28 7.35 3.02
N GLY A 119 -5.27 6.53 2.77
CA GLY A 119 -4.79 5.50 3.70
C GLY A 119 -4.37 6.06 5.05
N VAL A 120 -3.64 7.19 5.05
CA VAL A 120 -3.21 7.91 6.26
C VAL A 120 -4.41 8.53 7.00
N PHE A 121 -5.34 9.16 6.28
CA PHE A 121 -6.48 9.82 6.92
C PHE A 121 -7.50 8.83 7.50
N ILE A 122 -7.70 7.67 6.88
CA ILE A 122 -8.61 6.62 7.36
C ILE A 122 -7.95 5.77 8.46
N THR A 123 -6.67 5.42 8.29
CA THR A 123 -5.96 4.53 9.22
C THR A 123 -5.15 5.35 10.22
N LYS A 124 -5.76 5.74 11.35
CA LYS A 124 -5.05 6.37 12.47
C LYS A 124 -4.15 5.35 13.20
N GLY A 125 -2.99 5.01 12.66
CA GLY A 125 -1.98 4.15 13.31
C GLY A 125 -0.89 3.66 12.35
N ASP A 126 0.11 2.97 12.89
CA ASP A 126 1.35 2.52 12.20
C ASP A 126 1.10 1.62 10.97
N LEU A 127 -0.10 1.08 10.86
CA LEU A 127 -0.61 0.33 9.71
C LEU A 127 -0.68 1.18 8.43
N GLY A 128 -0.96 2.48 8.54
CA GLY A 128 -1.01 3.40 7.41
C GLY A 128 0.37 3.57 6.76
N VAL A 129 1.40 3.73 7.60
CA VAL A 129 2.79 3.89 7.14
C VAL A 129 3.29 2.64 6.42
N GLY A 130 3.04 1.45 6.98
CA GLY A 130 3.42 0.18 6.35
C GLY A 130 2.78 -0.03 4.97
N THR A 131 1.53 0.42 4.81
CA THR A 131 0.81 0.35 3.52
C THR A 131 1.42 1.29 2.48
N ILE A 132 1.81 2.50 2.88
CA ILE A 132 2.44 3.49 1.98
C ILE A 132 3.79 2.98 1.48
N VAL A 133 4.65 2.53 2.40
CA VAL A 133 5.98 2.01 2.06
C VAL A 133 5.86 0.76 1.19
N GLY A 134 4.94 -0.16 1.54
CA GLY A 134 4.69 -1.38 0.76
C GLY A 134 4.20 -1.11 -0.66
N SER A 135 3.25 -0.17 -0.84
CA SER A 135 2.73 0.20 -2.17
C SER A 135 3.82 0.81 -3.05
N ALA A 136 4.72 1.60 -2.47
CA ALA A 136 5.79 2.27 -3.20
C ALA A 136 6.87 1.28 -3.68
N VAL A 137 7.24 0.33 -2.82
CA VAL A 137 8.14 -0.78 -3.18
C VAL A 137 7.51 -1.70 -4.22
N PHE A 138 6.22 -2.02 -4.07
CA PHE A 138 5.48 -2.83 -5.05
C PHE A 138 5.46 -2.16 -6.44
N ASN A 139 5.17 -0.86 -6.52
CA ASN A 139 5.14 -0.14 -7.78
C ASN A 139 6.49 -0.24 -8.52
N ILE A 140 7.60 0.06 -7.84
CA ILE A 140 8.93 0.03 -8.47
C ILE A 140 9.30 -1.40 -8.91
N LEU A 141 9.10 -2.40 -8.06
CA LEU A 141 9.47 -3.78 -8.40
C LEU A 141 8.57 -4.39 -9.48
N PHE A 142 7.25 -4.19 -9.35
CA PHE A 142 6.26 -4.81 -10.22
C PHE A 142 6.21 -4.13 -11.59
N ILE A 143 6.15 -2.80 -11.64
CA ILE A 143 6.09 -2.08 -12.92
C ILE A 143 7.40 -2.26 -13.69
N ILE A 144 8.55 -2.05 -13.06
CA ILE A 144 9.86 -2.23 -13.73
C ILE A 144 10.07 -3.70 -14.11
N GLY A 145 9.69 -4.64 -13.24
CA GLY A 145 9.79 -6.07 -13.51
C GLY A 145 8.98 -6.51 -14.73
N ILE A 146 7.71 -6.11 -14.81
CA ILE A 146 6.85 -6.38 -15.96
C ILE A 146 7.36 -5.66 -17.20
N CYS A 147 7.66 -4.37 -17.13
CA CYS A 147 8.21 -3.62 -18.26
C CYS A 147 9.50 -4.27 -18.78
N GLY A 148 10.38 -4.74 -17.91
CA GLY A 148 11.61 -5.45 -18.31
C GLY A 148 11.34 -6.77 -19.02
N ILE A 149 10.33 -7.54 -18.58
CA ILE A 149 9.93 -8.80 -19.22
C ILE A 149 9.31 -8.54 -20.61
N PHE A 150 8.48 -7.50 -20.75
CA PHE A 150 7.75 -7.21 -21.99
C PHE A 150 8.50 -6.31 -22.97
N ALA A 151 9.57 -5.62 -22.56
CA ALA A 151 10.27 -4.65 -23.42
C ALA A 151 10.96 -5.27 -24.64
N GLY A 152 11.33 -6.55 -24.62
CA GLY A 152 11.92 -7.25 -25.77
C GLY A 152 13.22 -6.62 -26.34
N GLN A 153 13.78 -5.61 -25.68
CA GLN A 153 14.92 -4.80 -26.07
C GLN A 153 15.79 -4.55 -24.82
N PRO A 154 17.12 -4.46 -24.94
CA PRO A 154 17.98 -4.12 -23.82
C PRO A 154 17.74 -2.66 -23.40
N ILE A 155 16.97 -2.45 -22.33
CA ILE A 155 16.79 -1.14 -21.72
C ILE A 155 18.09 -0.79 -20.97
N SER A 156 18.82 0.22 -21.45
CA SER A 156 19.98 0.75 -20.74
C SER A 156 19.54 1.57 -19.52
N LEU A 157 19.29 0.88 -18.41
CA LEU A 157 19.05 1.53 -17.12
C LEU A 157 20.37 2.09 -16.58
N SER A 158 20.40 3.38 -16.31
CA SER A 158 21.51 3.96 -15.56
C SER A 158 21.45 3.44 -14.13
N TRP A 159 22.53 2.84 -13.66
CA TRP A 159 22.63 2.29 -12.30
C TRP A 159 22.55 3.39 -11.22
N TRP A 160 22.87 4.64 -11.59
CA TRP A 160 22.91 5.77 -10.66
C TRP A 160 21.52 6.18 -10.12
N PRO A 161 20.48 6.41 -10.96
CA PRO A 161 19.11 6.59 -10.46
C PRO A 161 18.59 5.42 -9.64
N LEU A 162 18.81 4.17 -10.08
CA LEU A 162 18.35 2.99 -9.36
C LEU A 162 18.97 2.89 -7.96
N LEU A 163 20.28 3.12 -7.87
CA LEU A 163 20.99 3.13 -6.60
C LEU A 163 20.49 4.27 -5.72
N ARG A 164 20.34 5.49 -6.26
CA ARG A 164 19.83 6.65 -5.53
C ARG A 164 18.46 6.35 -4.93
N ASP A 165 17.52 5.84 -5.73
CA ASP A 165 16.17 5.57 -5.28
C ASP A 165 16.16 4.44 -4.23
N SER A 166 16.90 3.35 -4.47
CA SER A 166 17.05 2.25 -3.51
C SER A 166 17.67 2.70 -2.18
N LEU A 167 18.67 3.59 -2.22
CA LEU A 167 19.28 4.16 -1.01
C LEU A 167 18.30 5.03 -0.25
N TYR A 168 17.51 5.88 -0.93
CA TYR A 168 16.46 6.67 -0.27
C TYR A 168 15.41 5.76 0.39
N TYR A 169 15.05 4.64 -0.24
CA TYR A 169 14.15 3.64 0.37
C TYR A 169 14.76 2.94 1.59
N ILE A 170 16.03 2.55 1.53
CA ILE A 170 16.71 1.94 2.68
C ILE A 170 16.81 2.95 3.82
N LEU A 171 17.15 4.20 3.51
CA LEU A 171 17.23 5.29 4.50
C LEU A 171 15.86 5.61 5.10
N SER A 172 14.78 5.60 4.32
CA SER A 172 13.44 5.86 4.85
C SER A 172 12.97 4.75 5.80
N ILE A 173 13.25 3.48 5.48
CA ILE A 173 12.96 2.35 6.38
C ILE A 173 13.83 2.40 7.64
N LEU A 174 15.12 2.73 7.52
CA LEU A 174 16.00 2.86 8.67
C LEU A 174 15.60 4.01 9.59
N MET A 175 15.24 5.17 9.03
CA MET A 175 14.70 6.29 9.80
C MET A 175 13.42 5.91 10.53
N LEU A 176 12.53 5.17 9.86
CA LEU A 176 11.30 4.68 10.49
C LEU A 176 11.59 3.76 11.68
N MET A 177 12.50 2.79 11.47
CA MET A 177 12.93 1.84 12.50
C MET A 177 13.60 2.56 13.67
N LEU A 178 14.39 3.60 13.40
CA LEU A 178 15.00 4.42 14.44
C LEU A 178 13.95 5.19 15.24
N ILE A 179 12.97 5.81 14.59
CA ILE A 179 11.87 6.53 15.27
C ILE A 179 11.09 5.58 16.19
N ASP A 180 10.71 4.40 15.68
CA ASP A 180 10.00 3.39 16.47
C ASP A 180 10.84 2.89 17.67
N SER A 181 12.16 2.73 17.46
CA SER A 181 13.09 2.35 18.52
C SER A 181 13.30 3.45 19.57
N LEU A 182 13.23 4.72 19.17
CA LEU A 182 13.34 5.87 20.08
C LEU A 182 12.06 6.07 20.91
N ASP A 183 10.90 5.84 20.30
CA ASP A 183 9.60 5.83 21.01
C ASP A 183 9.57 4.70 22.05
N SER A 184 10.04 3.51 21.68
CA SER A 184 10.21 2.38 22.62
C SER A 184 11.19 2.68 23.76
N ASN A 185 12.18 3.55 23.56
CA ASN A 185 13.18 3.93 24.57
C ASN A 185 12.73 5.08 25.48
N GLN A 186 11.68 5.83 25.10
CA GLN A 186 11.05 6.89 25.91
C GLN A 186 9.92 6.36 26.82
N GLY A 187 9.74 5.04 26.91
CA GLY A 187 8.72 4.38 27.72
C GLY A 187 8.59 4.95 29.14
N LEU A 188 7.53 5.74 29.34
CA LEU A 188 6.85 5.93 30.61
C LEU A 188 5.76 4.85 30.72
#